data_AF-A0A5E6N3G8-F1
#
_entry.id   AF-A0A5E6N3G8-F1
#
_cell.length_a   1.000
_cell.length_b   1.000
_cell.length_c   1.000
_cell.angle_alpha   90.00
_cell.angle_beta   90.00
_cell.angle_gamma   90.00
#
_symmetry.space_group_name_H-M   'P 1'
#
loop_
_entity.id
_entity.type
_entity.pdbx_description
1 polymer ?
#
loop_
_entity_poly.entity_id
_entity_poly.type
_entity_poly.pdbx_seq_one_letter_code
_entity_poly.pdbx_strand_id
1 'polypeptide(L)'
;MKNYVSQSNNKTLKGINKIFSYLIKESININASFYIETNKYNNIEFKANTDDGTSIDEGFSYTKVFSVCFDIALLVFYSSKGYYRFSYHDGIFESLDDRVKLRLIKALRKLAEQHGLQFIITILDSDIPENKEGSKIHFIENEIIKELSDKGEEGRLFKMDMF
;
A
#
# COMPACT_ATOMS: atom_id res chain seq x y z
N MET A 1 19.40 -2.85 -25.57
CA MET A 1 20.18 -3.21 -24.36
C MET A 1 19.43 -2.61 -23.18
N LYS A 2 18.83 -3.41 -22.29
CA LYS A 2 18.25 -2.87 -21.05
C LYS A 2 19.41 -2.44 -20.16
N ASN A 3 19.55 -1.14 -19.94
CA ASN A 3 20.55 -0.61 -19.01
C ASN A 3 20.01 -0.82 -17.59
N TYR A 4 20.48 -1.84 -16.91
CA TYR A 4 20.24 -1.98 -15.47
C TYR A 4 21.02 -0.86 -14.76
N VAL A 5 20.31 0.04 -14.09
CA VAL A 5 20.96 0.94 -13.12
C VAL A 5 21.66 0.05 -12.10
N SER A 6 22.93 0.29 -11.79
CA SER A 6 23.70 -0.50 -10.82
C SER A 6 23.06 -0.39 -9.42
N GLN A 7 22.14 -1.31 -9.12
CA GLN A 7 21.38 -1.33 -7.86
C GLN A 7 22.10 -2.10 -6.75
N SER A 8 22.96 -3.05 -7.12
CA SER A 8 23.58 -4.01 -6.20
C SER A 8 24.48 -3.36 -5.15
N ASN A 9 24.90 -2.09 -5.32
CA ASN A 9 25.74 -1.37 -4.36
C ASN A 9 25.09 -0.11 -3.75
N ASN A 10 23.83 0.19 -4.05
CA ASN A 10 23.16 1.37 -3.51
C ASN A 10 22.52 1.07 -2.13
N LYS A 11 23.13 1.57 -1.05
CA LYS A 11 22.64 1.37 0.33
C LYS A 11 21.22 1.89 0.56
N THR A 12 20.85 3.00 -0.08
CA THR A 12 19.51 3.59 0.01
C THR A 12 18.48 2.65 -0.60
N LEU A 13 18.72 2.20 -1.83
CA LEU A 13 17.81 1.26 -2.50
C LEU A 13 17.68 -0.04 -1.72
N LYS A 14 18.80 -0.62 -1.24
CA LYS A 14 18.76 -1.81 -0.38
C LYS A 14 17.92 -1.63 0.88
N GLY A 15 18.03 -0.47 1.52
CA GLY A 15 17.27 -0.16 2.74
C GLY A 15 15.76 -0.08 2.48
N ILE A 16 15.36 0.63 1.42
CA ILE A 16 13.95 0.73 1.01
C ILE A 16 13.44 -0.66 0.61
N ASN A 17 14.23 -1.43 -0.14
CA ASN A 17 13.84 -2.76 -0.61
C ASN A 17 13.60 -3.72 0.55
N LYS A 18 14.42 -3.66 1.60
CA LYS A 18 14.22 -4.46 2.81
C LYS A 18 12.86 -4.20 3.46
N ILE A 19 12.43 -2.93 3.53
CA ILE A 19 11.12 -2.55 4.11
C ILE A 19 9.98 -2.99 3.18
N PHE A 20 10.15 -2.77 1.88
CA PHE A 20 9.20 -3.21 0.86
C PHE A 20 8.99 -4.74 0.91
N SER A 21 10.07 -5.53 0.86
CA SER A 21 10.02 -6.99 0.94
C SER A 21 9.38 -7.47 2.24
N TYR A 22 9.65 -6.79 3.37
CA TYR A 22 8.98 -7.06 4.64
C TYR A 22 7.47 -6.85 4.54
N LEU A 23 7.03 -5.71 4.02
CA LEU A 23 5.60 -5.41 3.83
C LEU A 23 4.89 -6.43 2.95
N ILE A 24 5.50 -6.80 1.82
CA ILE A 24 4.93 -7.82 0.92
C ILE A 24 4.86 -9.18 1.61
N LYS A 25 5.91 -9.56 2.35
CA LYS A 25 5.93 -10.82 3.08
C LYS A 25 4.85 -10.88 4.15
N GLU A 26 4.67 -9.80 4.92
CA GLU A 26 3.65 -9.77 5.96
C GLU A 26 2.23 -9.74 5.38
N SER A 27 1.99 -9.02 4.29
CA SER A 27 0.65 -8.82 3.72
C SER A 27 0.21 -9.94 2.78
N ILE A 28 1.04 -10.35 1.83
CA ILE A 28 0.70 -11.32 0.77
C ILE A 28 1.36 -12.69 0.99
N ASN A 29 2.33 -12.79 1.92
CA ASN A 29 3.09 -14.02 2.22
C ASN A 29 3.95 -14.54 1.06
N ILE A 30 4.31 -13.66 0.13
CA ILE A 30 5.27 -13.95 -0.93
C ILE A 30 6.57 -13.20 -0.67
N ASN A 31 7.67 -13.69 -1.21
CA ASN A 31 8.91 -12.96 -1.24
C ASN A 31 8.97 -12.17 -2.53
N ALA A 32 9.22 -10.87 -2.41
CA ALA A 32 9.36 -9.99 -3.56
C ALA A 32 10.36 -8.87 -3.28
N SER A 33 10.91 -8.31 -4.35
CA SER A 33 11.78 -7.14 -4.29
C SER A 33 11.45 -6.19 -5.45
N PHE A 34 11.71 -4.90 -5.26
CA PHE A 34 11.60 -3.94 -6.35
C PHE A 34 12.97 -3.70 -6.99
N TYR A 35 12.98 -3.22 -8.22
CA TYR A 35 14.16 -2.84 -8.96
C TYR A 35 13.85 -1.68 -9.91
N ILE A 36 14.90 -1.05 -10.43
CA ILE A 36 14.81 0.11 -11.31
C ILE A 36 15.36 -0.24 -12.69
N GLU A 37 14.56 -0.01 -13.73
CA GLU A 37 14.99 -0.06 -15.12
C GLU A 37 14.84 1.32 -15.78
N THR A 38 15.52 1.53 -16.91
CA THR A 38 15.21 2.64 -17.81
C THR A 38 14.44 2.12 -19.00
N ASN A 39 13.32 2.75 -19.34
CA ASN A 39 12.53 2.36 -20.51
C ASN A 39 13.13 2.87 -21.83
N LYS A 40 12.46 2.60 -22.95
CA LYS A 40 12.93 2.98 -24.30
C LYS A 40 13.10 4.49 -24.51
N TYR A 41 12.52 5.32 -23.63
CA TYR A 41 12.63 6.77 -23.63
C TYR A 41 13.61 7.30 -22.57
N ASN A 42 14.39 6.41 -21.95
CA ASN A 42 15.34 6.73 -20.88
C ASN A 42 14.69 7.26 -19.59
N ASN A 43 13.39 6.98 -19.40
CA ASN A 43 12.69 7.28 -18.15
C ASN A 43 12.91 6.16 -17.13
N ILE A 44 12.99 6.53 -15.85
CA ILE A 44 13.12 5.59 -14.73
C ILE A 44 11.78 4.88 -14.50
N GLU A 45 11.82 3.55 -14.46
CA GLU A 45 10.69 2.70 -14.11
C GLU A 45 11.03 1.85 -12.88
N PHE A 46 10.12 1.86 -11.90
CA PHE A 46 10.17 0.96 -10.76
C PHE A 46 9.36 -0.29 -11.11
N LYS A 47 10.01 -1.45 -10.99
CA LYS A 47 9.44 -2.75 -11.27
C LYS A 47 9.56 -3.63 -10.04
N ALA A 48 8.74 -4.67 -9.94
CA ALA A 48 8.83 -5.63 -8.85
C ALA A 48 8.77 -7.05 -9.39
N ASN A 49 9.58 -7.92 -8.78
CA ASN A 49 9.62 -9.35 -9.08
C ASN A 49 9.43 -10.15 -7.80
N THR A 50 8.81 -11.31 -7.94
CA THR A 50 8.77 -12.35 -6.92
C THR A 50 9.99 -13.26 -7.01
N ASP A 51 10.29 -13.98 -5.92
CA ASP A 51 11.45 -14.90 -5.86
C ASP A 51 11.40 -16.05 -6.88
N ASP A 52 10.22 -16.39 -7.43
CA ASP A 52 10.08 -17.36 -8.52
C ASP A 52 10.47 -16.79 -9.89
N GLY A 53 10.93 -15.53 -9.94
CA GLY A 53 11.35 -14.85 -11.15
C GLY A 53 10.22 -14.30 -12.00
N THR A 54 8.97 -14.41 -11.53
CA THR A 54 7.81 -13.89 -12.23
C THR A 54 7.72 -12.38 -12.03
N SER A 55 7.67 -11.63 -13.13
CA SER A 55 7.31 -10.21 -13.07
C SER A 55 5.83 -10.08 -12.74
N ILE A 56 5.51 -9.19 -11.81
CA ILE A 56 4.13 -8.99 -11.33
C ILE A 56 3.42 -8.06 -12.32
N ASP A 57 3.16 -8.59 -13.51
CA ASP A 57 2.37 -7.93 -14.55
C ASP A 57 1.02 -8.66 -14.78
N GLU A 58 0.74 -9.76 -14.06
CA GLU A 58 -0.39 -10.65 -14.34
C GLU A 58 -1.62 -10.49 -13.41
N GLY A 59 -1.60 -9.58 -12.42
CA GLY A 59 -2.74 -9.39 -11.51
C GLY A 59 -2.89 -7.96 -10.99
N PHE A 60 -3.95 -7.26 -11.46
CA PHE A 60 -4.25 -5.86 -11.13
C PHE A 60 -4.27 -5.57 -9.62
N SER A 61 -4.87 -6.46 -8.82
CA SER A 61 -5.03 -6.27 -7.37
C SER A 61 -3.68 -6.28 -6.64
N TYR A 62 -2.74 -7.14 -7.03
CA TYR A 62 -1.41 -7.17 -6.42
C TYR A 62 -0.54 -6.00 -6.89
N THR A 63 -0.68 -5.53 -8.12
CA THR A 63 -0.01 -4.31 -8.58
C THR A 63 -0.35 -3.10 -7.69
N LYS A 64 -1.61 -2.97 -7.26
CA LYS A 64 -2.03 -1.92 -6.31
C LYS A 64 -1.34 -2.08 -4.95
N VAL A 65 -1.34 -3.27 -4.36
CA VAL A 65 -0.66 -3.53 -3.07
C VAL A 65 0.83 -3.25 -3.15
N PHE A 66 1.49 -3.68 -4.23
CA PHE A 66 2.90 -3.43 -4.46
C PHE A 66 3.23 -1.94 -4.51
N SER A 67 2.41 -1.16 -5.22
CA SER A 67 2.57 0.29 -5.31
C SER A 67 2.44 0.95 -3.92
N VAL A 68 1.40 0.58 -3.16
CA VAL A 68 1.18 1.09 -1.80
C VAL A 68 2.33 0.70 -0.85
N CYS A 69 2.78 -0.55 -0.90
CA CYS A 69 3.91 -1.02 -0.09
C CYS A 69 5.22 -0.29 -0.44
N PHE A 70 5.42 0.10 -1.71
CA PHE A 70 6.56 0.90 -2.12
C PHE A 70 6.49 2.33 -1.54
N ASP A 71 5.33 2.99 -1.63
CA ASP A 71 5.14 4.33 -1.03
C ASP A 71 5.43 4.33 0.47
N ILE A 72 4.91 3.33 1.19
CA ILE A 72 5.13 3.18 2.63
C ILE A 72 6.59 2.88 2.93
N ALA A 73 7.26 2.05 2.12
CA ALA A 73 8.67 1.78 2.30
C ALA A 73 9.52 3.05 2.21
N LEU A 74 9.17 3.99 1.31
CA LEU A 74 9.80 5.29 1.24
C LEU A 74 9.54 6.12 2.51
N LEU A 75 8.28 6.22 2.96
CA LEU A 75 7.92 6.97 4.17
C LEU A 75 8.65 6.42 5.41
N VAL A 76 8.66 5.10 5.58
CA VAL A 76 9.36 4.45 6.69
C VAL A 76 10.86 4.71 6.62
N PHE A 77 11.49 4.53 5.45
CA PHE A 77 12.93 4.71 5.29
C PHE A 77 13.38 6.15 5.58
N TYR A 78 12.58 7.14 5.19
CA TYR A 78 12.88 8.55 5.38
C TYR A 78 12.24 9.17 6.64
N SER A 79 11.51 8.39 7.43
CA SER A 79 10.84 8.86 8.66
C SER A 79 11.81 9.57 9.61
N SER A 80 13.06 9.14 9.75
CA SER A 80 14.03 9.82 10.63
C SER A 80 14.67 11.09 10.03
N LYS A 81 14.34 11.47 8.80
CA LYS A 81 15.06 12.50 8.02
C LYS A 81 14.22 13.73 7.67
N GLY A 82 13.15 14.00 8.43
CA GLY A 82 12.29 15.18 8.20
C GLY A 82 11.42 15.08 6.94
N TYR A 83 11.12 13.87 6.49
CA TYR A 83 10.26 13.62 5.34
C TYR A 83 8.78 13.65 5.73
N TYR A 84 7.90 13.55 4.72
CA TYR A 84 6.45 13.45 4.94
C TYR A 84 6.11 12.35 5.94
N ARG A 85 5.10 12.62 6.78
CA ARG A 85 4.67 11.73 7.87
C ARG A 85 3.34 11.05 7.61
N PHE A 86 2.78 11.23 6.42
CA PHE A 86 1.52 10.62 6.06
C PHE A 86 1.47 10.20 4.59
N SER A 87 0.57 9.28 4.29
CA SER A 87 0.11 8.99 2.93
C SER A 87 -1.41 8.95 2.88
N TYR A 88 -1.94 9.14 1.68
CA TYR A 88 -3.34 8.91 1.37
C TYR A 88 -3.42 7.88 0.24
N HIS A 89 -4.19 6.81 0.44
CA HIS A 89 -4.35 5.77 -0.57
C HIS A 89 -5.83 5.42 -0.75
N ASP A 90 -6.29 5.48 -1.99
CA ASP A 90 -7.68 5.20 -2.34
C ASP A 90 -7.88 3.75 -2.79
N GLY A 91 -8.91 3.10 -2.24
CA GLY A 91 -9.37 1.79 -2.70
C GLY A 91 -8.32 0.68 -2.60
N ILE A 92 -7.43 0.71 -1.60
CA ILE A 92 -6.32 -0.26 -1.51
C ILE A 92 -6.78 -1.70 -1.23
N PHE A 93 -8.00 -1.85 -0.71
CA PHE A 93 -8.57 -3.15 -0.35
C PHE A 93 -9.48 -3.74 -1.43
N GLU A 94 -9.74 -2.99 -2.51
CA GLU A 94 -10.56 -3.45 -3.62
C GLU A 94 -10.05 -4.77 -4.18
N SER A 95 -10.97 -5.74 -4.34
CA SER A 95 -10.67 -7.05 -4.94
C SER A 95 -9.57 -7.85 -4.24
N LEU A 96 -9.21 -7.51 -2.99
CA LEU A 96 -8.31 -8.31 -2.18
C LEU A 96 -9.07 -9.36 -1.38
N ASP A 97 -8.46 -10.53 -1.21
CA ASP A 97 -8.92 -11.54 -0.24
C ASP A 97 -8.84 -10.96 1.18
N ASP A 98 -9.85 -11.20 2.01
CA ASP A 98 -9.93 -10.62 3.36
C ASP A 98 -8.75 -10.99 4.26
N ARG A 99 -8.12 -12.15 4.05
CA ARG A 99 -6.90 -12.51 4.79
C ARG A 99 -5.73 -11.61 4.42
N VAL A 100 -5.64 -11.17 3.16
CA VAL A 100 -4.64 -10.20 2.71
C VAL A 100 -4.95 -8.83 3.30
N LYS A 101 -6.22 -8.38 3.27
CA LYS A 101 -6.65 -7.11 3.88
C LYS A 101 -6.26 -7.04 5.37
N LEU A 102 -6.61 -8.07 6.14
CA LEU A 102 -6.31 -8.14 7.58
C LEU A 102 -4.82 -8.11 7.88
N ARG A 103 -4.01 -8.84 7.10
CA ARG A 103 -2.55 -8.83 7.26
C ARG A 103 -1.95 -7.48 6.88
N LEU A 104 -2.42 -6.86 5.80
CA LEU A 104 -1.99 -5.53 5.40
C LEU A 104 -2.32 -4.50 6.49
N ILE A 105 -3.57 -4.44 6.97
CA ILE A 105 -3.99 -3.54 8.07
C ILE A 105 -3.09 -3.71 9.29
N LYS A 106 -2.80 -4.96 9.68
CA LYS A 106 -1.90 -5.24 10.82
C LYS A 106 -0.48 -4.71 10.58
N ALA A 107 0.08 -4.91 9.39
CA ALA A 107 1.41 -4.42 9.04
C ALA A 107 1.45 -2.88 9.01
N LEU A 108 0.40 -2.24 8.48
CA LEU A 108 0.27 -0.79 8.44
C LEU A 108 0.20 -0.18 9.83
N ARG A 109 -0.67 -0.69 10.71
CA ARG A 109 -0.77 -0.23 12.11
C ARG A 109 0.57 -0.31 12.83
N LYS A 110 1.28 -1.44 12.69
CA LYS A 110 2.59 -1.64 13.29
C LYS A 110 3.62 -0.60 12.82
N LEU A 111 3.72 -0.37 11.51
CA LEU A 111 4.67 0.60 10.97
C LEU A 111 4.30 2.04 11.32
N ALA A 112 3.01 2.36 11.33
CA ALA A 112 2.50 3.67 11.74
C ALA A 112 2.94 4.01 13.17
N GLU A 113 2.72 3.08 14.11
CA GLU A 113 3.13 3.21 15.50
C GLU A 113 4.65 3.32 15.66
N GLN A 114 5.40 2.41 15.01
CA GLN A 114 6.86 2.36 15.14
C GLN A 114 7.59 3.59 14.59
N HIS A 115 7.05 4.23 13.57
CA HIS A 115 7.72 5.31 12.83
C HIS A 115 7.05 6.68 12.99
N GLY A 116 5.95 6.77 13.75
CA GLY A 116 5.16 7.99 13.89
C GLY A 116 4.62 8.46 12.53
N LEU A 117 3.96 7.54 11.80
CA LEU A 117 3.38 7.80 10.49
C LEU A 117 1.85 7.70 10.55
N GLN A 118 1.16 8.44 9.70
CA GLN A 118 -0.29 8.38 9.53
C GLN A 118 -0.65 7.85 8.14
N PHE A 119 -1.28 6.69 8.05
CA PHE A 119 -1.76 6.15 6.79
C PHE A 119 -3.27 6.41 6.68
N ILE A 120 -3.67 7.24 5.74
CA ILE A 120 -5.07 7.58 5.47
C ILE A 120 -5.53 6.72 4.30
N ILE A 121 -6.63 6.01 4.48
CA ILE A 121 -7.15 5.06 3.50
C ILE A 121 -8.64 5.28 3.34
N THR A 122 -9.11 5.35 2.10
CA THR A 122 -10.53 5.29 1.77
C THR A 122 -10.92 3.89 1.31
N ILE A 123 -12.08 3.44 1.79
CA ILE A 123 -12.62 2.11 1.54
C ILE A 123 -14.11 2.21 1.28
N LEU A 124 -14.63 1.36 0.39
CA LEU A 124 -16.06 1.14 0.30
C LEU A 124 -16.52 0.19 1.40
N ASP A 125 -17.80 0.27 1.76
CA ASP A 125 -18.41 -0.61 2.74
C ASP A 125 -18.33 -2.11 2.35
N SER A 126 -18.32 -2.40 1.04
CA SER A 126 -18.13 -3.73 0.47
C SER A 126 -16.70 -4.26 0.57
N ASP A 127 -15.72 -3.38 0.79
CA ASP A 127 -14.30 -3.76 0.86
C ASP A 127 -13.81 -3.91 2.31
N ILE A 128 -14.65 -3.64 3.30
CA ILE A 128 -14.37 -3.95 4.71
C ILE A 128 -14.15 -5.46 4.84
N PRO A 129 -13.04 -5.92 5.46
CA PRO A 129 -12.76 -7.34 5.59
C PRO A 129 -13.82 -8.06 6.43
N GLU A 130 -14.22 -9.26 6.02
CA GLU A 130 -15.13 -10.11 6.78
C GLU A 130 -14.37 -11.22 7.53
N ASN A 131 -14.98 -11.69 8.62
CA ASN A 131 -14.51 -12.87 9.35
C ASN A 131 -15.02 -14.16 8.68
N LYS A 132 -14.66 -15.32 9.24
CA LYS A 132 -15.10 -16.63 8.70
C LYS A 132 -16.61 -16.86 8.75
N GLU A 133 -17.33 -16.07 9.54
CA GLU A 133 -18.79 -16.13 9.72
C GLU A 133 -19.52 -15.11 8.82
N GLY A 134 -18.79 -14.38 7.97
CA GLY A 134 -19.35 -13.34 7.08
C GLY A 134 -19.69 -12.03 7.79
N SER A 135 -19.22 -11.84 9.03
CA SER A 135 -19.39 -10.57 9.76
C SER A 135 -18.21 -9.65 9.50
N LYS A 136 -18.50 -8.37 9.22
CA LYS A 136 -17.49 -7.35 8.98
C LYS A 136 -16.62 -7.12 10.22
N ILE A 137 -15.32 -7.03 9.97
CA ILE A 137 -14.30 -6.66 10.95
C ILE A 137 -14.06 -5.16 10.80
N HIS A 138 -14.80 -4.37 11.58
CA HIS A 138 -14.71 -2.92 11.54
C HIS A 138 -13.41 -2.39 12.16
N PHE A 139 -13.00 -1.21 11.69
CA PHE A 139 -11.93 -0.43 12.28
C PHE A 139 -12.34 0.07 13.66
N ILE A 140 -11.36 0.32 14.53
CA ILE A 140 -11.65 0.93 15.83
C ILE A 140 -12.11 2.37 15.65
N GLU A 141 -13.00 2.86 16.50
CA GLU A 141 -13.69 4.14 16.31
C GLU A 141 -12.74 5.33 16.13
N ASN A 142 -11.61 5.33 16.83
CA ASN A 142 -10.59 6.38 16.72
C ASN A 142 -9.72 6.31 15.45
N GLU A 143 -9.83 5.25 14.65
CA GLU A 143 -9.23 5.18 13.31
C GLU A 143 -10.16 5.72 12.21
N ILE A 144 -11.45 5.88 12.51
CA ILE A 144 -12.45 6.34 11.55
C ILE A 144 -12.52 7.88 11.59
N ILE A 145 -11.89 8.52 10.61
CA ILE A 145 -11.88 9.98 10.50
C ILE A 145 -13.24 10.51 10.02
N LYS A 146 -13.86 9.84 9.04
CA LYS A 146 -15.11 10.24 8.43
C LYS A 146 -15.80 9.05 7.78
N GLU A 147 -17.08 8.88 8.10
CA GLU A 147 -17.99 8.04 7.33
C GLU A 147 -18.76 8.91 6.34
N LEU A 148 -18.89 8.40 5.11
CA LEU A 148 -19.61 9.04 4.02
C LEU A 148 -20.74 8.12 3.56
N SER A 149 -21.84 8.72 3.10
CA SER A 149 -22.95 8.01 2.47
C SER A 149 -23.67 8.92 1.48
N ASP A 150 -24.37 8.33 0.53
CA ASP A 150 -25.18 9.08 -0.44
C ASP A 150 -26.52 9.58 0.16
N LYS A 151 -26.74 9.36 1.46
CA LYS A 151 -27.97 9.75 2.17
C LYS A 151 -27.93 11.23 2.51
N GLY A 152 -28.59 12.02 1.66
CA GLY A 152 -28.72 13.47 1.85
C GLY A 152 -27.39 14.21 1.75
N GLU A 153 -27.41 15.51 2.02
CA GLU A 153 -26.22 16.36 1.93
C GLU A 153 -25.20 16.03 3.02
N GLU A 154 -25.62 15.83 4.26
CA GLU A 154 -24.72 15.59 5.41
C GLU A 154 -23.89 14.31 5.30
N GLY A 155 -24.37 13.32 4.55
CA GLY A 155 -23.63 12.10 4.26
C GLY A 155 -22.48 12.31 3.26
N ARG A 156 -22.54 13.35 2.43
CA ARG A 156 -21.58 13.58 1.33
C ARG A 156 -20.35 14.32 1.81
N LEU A 157 -19.24 14.16 1.06
CA LEU A 157 -17.97 14.81 1.39
C LEU A 157 -18.08 16.35 1.39
N PHE A 158 -18.79 16.92 0.41
CA PHE A 158 -18.91 18.37 0.23
C PHE A 158 -20.17 18.99 0.83
N LYS A 159 -21.10 18.17 1.36
CA LYS A 159 -22.38 18.63 1.91
C LYS A 159 -23.21 19.49 0.94
N MET A 160 -23.36 19.01 -0.28
CA MET A 160 -24.12 19.70 -1.34
C MET A 160 -25.09 18.75 -2.02
N ASP A 161 -26.12 19.32 -2.66
CA ASP A 161 -27.04 18.63 -3.56
C ASP A 161 -26.36 17.87 -4.72
N MET A 162 -27.04 16.85 -5.24
CA MET A 162 -26.59 16.17 -6.47
C MET A 162 -26.97 17.05 -7.66
N PHE A 163 -26.04 17.19 -8.60
CA PHE A 163 -26.25 17.88 -9.88
C PHE A 163 -27.19 17.11 -10.79
#